data_AF-A0A851NFP9-F1
#
_entry.id   AF-A0A851NFP9-F1
#
_cell.length_a   1.000
_cell.length_b   1.000
_cell.length_c   1.000
_cell.angle_alpha   90.00
_cell.angle_beta   90.00
_cell.angle_gamma   90.00
#
_symmetry.space_group_name_H-M   'P 1'
#
loop_
_entity.id
_entity.type
_entity.pdbx_description
1 polymer ?
#
loop_
_entity_poly.entity_id
_entity_poly.type
_entity_poly.pdbx_seq_one_letter_code
_entity_poly.pdbx_strand_id
1 'polypeptide(L)'
;MLNSEQTELDLPPVHSEPESVFSDCGRAGSTEEPGSIALCPQGRGAEQTEAVKKDLQHLSREERRRRRRATAKYRTAHATRERIRVEAFNMAFAELRKLLPTLPPDKKLSKIEILRLAICYISYLNHVLDV
;
A
#
# COMPACT_ATOMS: atom_id res chain seq x y z
N MET A 1 -14.53 52.59 1.50
CA MET A 1 -14.51 52.54 0.03
C MET A 1 -14.21 51.10 -0.37
N LEU A 2 -15.14 50.54 -1.15
CA LEU A 2 -15.01 49.47 -2.14
C LEU A 2 -14.36 48.14 -1.75
N ASN A 3 -15.21 47.11 -1.76
CA ASN A 3 -14.88 45.72 -2.07
C ASN A 3 -13.91 45.62 -3.25
N SER A 4 -13.04 44.61 -3.21
CA SER A 4 -12.55 43.98 -4.43
C SER A 4 -12.65 42.47 -4.23
N GLU A 5 -13.60 41.91 -4.99
CA GLU A 5 -13.78 40.50 -5.24
C GLU A 5 -12.52 39.92 -5.87
N GLN A 6 -12.11 38.73 -5.44
CA GLN A 6 -11.30 37.84 -6.27
C GLN A 6 -11.76 36.41 -6.04
N THR A 7 -12.72 36.03 -6.87
CA THR A 7 -13.05 34.67 -7.27
C THR A 7 -12.02 34.16 -8.29
N GLU A 8 -11.38 33.04 -8.00
CA GLU A 8 -10.90 32.03 -8.98
C GLU A 8 -10.75 30.73 -8.18
N LEU A 9 -11.67 29.77 -8.26
CA LEU A 9 -11.79 28.72 -9.29
C LEU A 9 -10.54 27.83 -9.43
N ASP A 10 -10.56 26.77 -8.62
CA ASP A 10 -10.29 25.36 -8.92
C ASP A 10 -9.55 25.00 -10.22
N LEU A 11 -8.44 24.24 -10.10
CA LEU A 11 -8.13 23.05 -10.91
C LEU A 11 -6.91 22.30 -10.34
N PRO A 12 -7.01 21.01 -9.97
CA PRO A 12 -5.83 20.16 -9.75
C PRO A 12 -5.28 19.62 -11.09
N PRO A 13 -3.95 19.41 -11.23
CA PRO A 13 -3.37 18.86 -12.44
C PRO A 13 -3.77 17.38 -12.62
N VAL A 14 -4.45 17.14 -13.74
CA VAL A 14 -4.69 15.84 -14.35
C VAL A 14 -3.35 15.16 -14.68
N HIS A 15 -2.99 14.14 -13.91
CA HIS A 15 -2.02 13.14 -14.33
C HIS A 15 -2.78 11.86 -14.65
N SER A 16 -2.91 11.60 -15.95
CA SER A 16 -3.47 10.38 -16.52
C SER A 16 -2.56 9.19 -16.19
N GLU A 17 -3.06 8.26 -15.39
CA GLU A 17 -2.57 6.89 -15.33
C GLU A 17 -3.20 6.10 -16.49
N PRO A 18 -2.44 5.32 -17.29
CA PRO A 18 -3.02 4.23 -18.04
C PRO A 18 -2.93 2.94 -17.22
N GLU A 19 -4.11 2.39 -16.96
CA GLU A 19 -4.38 1.14 -16.27
C GLU A 19 -3.67 -0.07 -16.88
N SER A 20 -3.34 -1.00 -15.99
CA SER A 20 -2.98 -2.38 -16.28
C SER A 20 -4.11 -3.12 -16.99
N VAL A 21 -3.84 -3.64 -18.19
CA VAL A 21 -4.64 -4.73 -18.77
C VAL A 21 -3.78 -5.99 -18.76
N PHE A 22 -4.09 -6.87 -17.82
CA PHE A 22 -3.74 -8.28 -17.90
C PHE A 22 -4.48 -8.87 -19.10
N SER A 23 -3.74 -9.41 -20.08
CA SER A 23 -4.29 -10.43 -20.96
C SER A 23 -3.18 -11.40 -21.38
N ASP A 24 -3.47 -12.66 -21.12
CA ASP A 24 -2.68 -13.85 -21.35
C ASP A 24 -3.06 -14.47 -22.70
N CYS A 25 -2.07 -14.82 -23.53
CA CYS A 25 -2.03 -16.05 -24.32
C CYS A 25 -0.84 -16.01 -25.29
N GLY A 26 -0.02 -17.07 -25.27
CA GLY A 26 1.15 -17.21 -26.12
C GLY A 26 0.85 -17.49 -27.60
N ARG A 27 1.89 -17.44 -28.43
CA ARG A 27 2.26 -18.42 -29.46
C ARG A 27 3.40 -17.88 -30.33
N ALA A 28 4.28 -18.79 -30.73
CA ALA A 28 5.42 -18.62 -31.62
C ALA A 28 5.06 -18.03 -33.00
N GLY A 29 6.00 -17.32 -33.60
CA GLY A 29 5.98 -16.94 -35.01
C GLY A 29 7.22 -16.14 -35.41
N SER A 30 8.16 -16.79 -36.09
CA SER A 30 9.33 -16.19 -36.74
C SER A 30 8.94 -15.36 -37.96
N THR A 31 9.60 -14.21 -38.16
CA THR A 31 9.81 -13.61 -39.49
C THR A 31 10.99 -12.64 -39.43
N GLU A 32 11.80 -12.67 -40.48
CA GLU A 32 13.19 -12.22 -40.51
C GLU A 32 13.36 -10.80 -41.09
N GLU A 33 14.27 -10.01 -40.48
CA GLU A 33 15.27 -9.05 -41.01
C GLU A 33 14.88 -7.97 -42.07
N PRO A 34 15.69 -6.89 -42.32
CA PRO A 34 16.97 -6.47 -41.72
C PRO A 34 17.09 -4.97 -41.35
N GLY A 35 18.12 -4.67 -40.53
CA GLY A 35 18.96 -3.48 -40.74
C GLY A 35 18.79 -2.32 -39.76
N SER A 36 19.66 -2.25 -38.75
CA SER A 36 20.30 -1.00 -38.31
C SER A 36 21.43 -1.28 -37.33
N ILE A 37 22.53 -0.59 -37.58
CA ILE A 37 23.86 -0.76 -37.00
C ILE A 37 23.81 -0.23 -35.56
N ALA A 38 23.99 -1.11 -34.56
CA ALA A 38 24.25 -0.69 -33.19
C ALA A 38 25.33 -1.57 -32.57
N LEU A 39 26.41 -0.92 -32.15
CA LEU A 39 27.59 -1.50 -31.54
C LEU A 39 27.23 -2.51 -30.44
N CYS A 40 27.86 -3.68 -30.50
CA CYS A 40 27.98 -4.64 -29.41
C CYS A 40 28.52 -3.97 -28.13
N PRO A 41 27.92 -4.28 -26.96
CA PRO A 41 28.68 -4.70 -25.80
C PRO A 41 28.66 -6.22 -25.75
N GLN A 42 29.77 -6.82 -26.16
CA GLN A 42 30.03 -8.25 -25.96
C GLN A 42 29.96 -8.61 -24.48
N GLY A 43 29.36 -9.77 -24.24
CA GLY A 43 28.85 -10.19 -22.95
C GLY A 43 29.88 -10.30 -21.82
N ARG A 44 29.38 -10.07 -20.61
CA ARG A 44 29.96 -10.62 -19.37
C ARG A 44 28.95 -10.62 -18.21
N GLY A 45 27.69 -10.96 -18.48
CA GLY A 45 26.60 -10.91 -17.48
C GLY A 45 26.14 -12.28 -16.93
N ALA A 46 26.31 -13.36 -17.69
CA ALA A 46 25.73 -14.65 -17.33
C ALA A 46 26.52 -15.38 -16.22
N GLU A 47 27.85 -15.26 -16.21
CA GLU A 47 28.72 -16.01 -15.30
C GLU A 47 28.64 -15.52 -13.84
N GLN A 48 28.40 -14.22 -13.62
CA GLN A 48 28.26 -13.64 -12.27
C GLN A 48 26.96 -14.08 -11.59
N THR A 49 25.89 -14.29 -12.34
CA THR A 49 24.61 -14.76 -11.77
C THR A 49 24.68 -16.22 -11.36
N GLU A 50 25.48 -17.04 -12.04
CA GLU A 50 25.64 -18.47 -11.74
C GLU A 50 26.52 -18.73 -10.52
N ALA A 51 27.58 -17.94 -10.32
CA ALA A 51 28.42 -18.02 -9.11
C ALA A 51 27.63 -17.68 -7.82
N VAL A 52 26.84 -16.60 -7.85
CA VAL A 52 25.99 -16.19 -6.71
C VAL A 52 24.89 -17.22 -6.42
N LYS A 53 24.39 -17.92 -7.43
CA LYS A 53 23.41 -19.02 -7.27
C LYS A 53 24.02 -20.24 -6.58
N LYS A 54 25.29 -20.58 -6.85
CA LYS A 54 25.99 -21.71 -6.20
C LYS A 54 26.25 -21.43 -4.71
N ASP A 55 26.60 -20.21 -4.33
CA ASP A 55 26.80 -19.81 -2.93
C ASP A 55 25.51 -19.84 -2.09
N LEU A 56 24.34 -19.74 -2.71
CA LEU A 56 23.04 -19.82 -2.02
C LEU A 56 22.62 -21.26 -1.67
N GLN A 57 23.24 -22.27 -2.31
CA GLN A 57 22.89 -23.68 -2.13
C GLN A 57 23.52 -24.28 -0.86
N HIS A 58 24.67 -23.78 -0.43
CA HIS A 58 25.39 -24.27 0.76
C HIS A 58 24.98 -23.56 2.07
N LEU A 59 24.05 -22.61 2.01
CA LEU A 59 23.60 -21.87 3.17
C LEU A 59 22.60 -22.67 4.00
N SER A 60 22.74 -22.57 5.32
CA SER A 60 21.71 -23.03 6.25
C SER A 60 20.35 -22.43 5.89
N ARG A 61 19.28 -23.18 6.17
CA ARG A 61 17.88 -22.75 5.99
C ARG A 61 17.63 -21.38 6.61
N GLU A 62 18.26 -21.10 7.75
CA GLU A 62 18.12 -19.81 8.44
C GLU A 62 18.80 -18.66 7.69
N GLU A 63 19.99 -18.90 7.15
CA GLU A 63 20.74 -17.90 6.40
C GLU A 63 20.03 -17.55 5.08
N ARG A 64 19.40 -18.54 4.42
CA ARG A 64 18.54 -18.31 3.25
C ARG A 64 17.31 -17.45 3.59
N ARG A 65 16.71 -17.64 4.77
CA ARG A 65 15.58 -16.81 5.25
C ARG A 65 16.02 -15.38 5.53
N ARG A 66 17.17 -15.20 6.20
CA ARG A 66 17.75 -13.89 6.48
C ARG A 66 18.03 -13.11 5.20
N ARG A 67 18.70 -13.72 4.22
CA ARG A 67 18.97 -13.09 2.91
C ARG A 67 17.68 -12.69 2.19
N ARG A 68 16.65 -13.55 2.18
CA ARG A 68 15.34 -13.20 1.60
C ARG A 68 14.71 -11.98 2.29
N ARG A 69 14.71 -11.94 3.63
CA ARG A 69 14.17 -10.82 4.40
C ARG A 69 14.95 -9.51 4.20
N ALA A 70 16.26 -9.62 3.93
CA ALA A 70 17.13 -8.50 3.62
C ALA A 70 16.96 -7.95 2.19
N THR A 71 16.16 -8.60 1.33
CA THR A 71 15.85 -8.02 0.01
C THR A 71 14.90 -6.83 0.14
N ALA A 72 15.11 -5.80 -0.67
CA ALA A 72 14.21 -4.64 -0.72
C ALA A 72 12.77 -5.06 -1.04
N LYS A 73 12.58 -6.00 -1.98
CA LYS A 73 11.27 -6.57 -2.35
C LYS A 73 10.53 -7.16 -1.15
N TYR A 74 11.20 -7.91 -0.28
CA TYR A 74 10.57 -8.47 0.91
C TYR A 74 10.17 -7.36 1.90
N ARG A 75 11.07 -6.40 2.15
CA ARG A 75 10.80 -5.29 3.07
C ARG A 75 9.62 -4.44 2.61
N THR A 76 9.58 -4.06 1.33
CA THR A 76 8.49 -3.26 0.78
C THR A 76 7.17 -4.02 0.81
N ALA A 77 7.15 -5.30 0.41
CA ALA A 77 5.94 -6.13 0.50
C ALA A 77 5.43 -6.27 1.95
N HIS A 78 6.33 -6.45 2.92
CA HIS A 78 5.95 -6.52 4.33
C HIS A 78 5.42 -5.18 4.85
N ALA A 79 6.08 -4.07 4.52
CA ALA A 79 5.63 -2.73 4.91
C ALA A 79 4.25 -2.39 4.32
N THR A 80 3.99 -2.75 3.06
CA THR A 80 2.68 -2.56 2.43
C THR A 80 1.59 -3.38 3.13
N ARG A 81 1.85 -4.65 3.44
CA ARG A 81 0.90 -5.49 4.19
C ARG A 81 0.57 -4.90 5.56
N GLU A 82 1.58 -4.43 6.28
CA GLU A 82 1.36 -3.82 7.59
C GLU A 82 0.59 -2.50 7.49
N ARG A 83 0.86 -1.68 6.46
CA ARG A 83 0.08 -0.47 6.18
C ARG A 83 -1.39 -0.79 5.98
N ILE A 84 -1.71 -1.77 5.13
CA ILE A 84 -3.09 -2.21 4.88
C ILE A 84 -3.76 -2.70 6.17
N ARG A 85 -3.04 -3.49 6.98
CA ARG A 85 -3.54 -3.98 8.27
C ARG A 85 -3.91 -2.82 9.21
N VAL A 86 -3.04 -1.82 9.31
CA VAL A 86 -3.25 -0.64 10.16
C VAL A 86 -4.36 0.27 9.61
N GLU A 87 -4.46 0.41 8.29
CA GLU A 87 -5.54 1.15 7.63
C GLU A 87 -6.90 0.53 7.91
N ALA A 88 -7.04 -0.79 7.73
CA ALA A 88 -8.26 -1.53 8.07
C ALA A 88 -8.64 -1.35 9.55
N PHE A 89 -7.66 -1.40 10.45
CA PHE A 89 -7.87 -1.12 11.88
C PHE A 89 -8.36 0.32 12.12
N ASN A 90 -7.76 1.32 11.45
CA ASN A 90 -8.16 2.71 11.60
C ASN A 90 -9.55 2.98 11.01
N MET A 91 -9.93 2.31 9.92
CA MET A 91 -11.28 2.37 9.36
C MET A 91 -12.31 1.85 10.37
N ALA A 92 -12.05 0.71 11.02
CA ALA A 92 -12.92 0.19 12.07
C ALA A 92 -13.09 1.18 13.25
N PHE A 93 -12.01 1.87 13.64
CA PHE A 93 -12.06 2.93 14.65
C PHE A 93 -12.89 4.15 14.20
N ALA A 94 -12.81 4.51 12.92
CA ALA A 94 -13.61 5.60 12.36
C ALA A 94 -15.11 5.24 12.33
N GLU A 95 -15.45 4.00 11.95
CA GLU A 95 -16.84 3.53 11.98
C GLU A 95 -17.39 3.48 13.41
N LEU A 96 -16.63 2.95 14.37
CA LEU A 96 -17.03 2.95 15.78
C LEU A 96 -17.29 4.39 16.27
N ARG A 97 -16.41 5.34 15.92
CA ARG A 97 -16.55 6.74 16.33
C ARG A 97 -17.86 7.37 15.83
N LYS A 98 -18.33 7.05 14.63
CA LYS A 98 -19.59 7.61 14.09
C LYS A 98 -20.81 7.26 14.92
N LEU A 99 -20.76 6.15 15.66
CA LEU A 99 -21.84 5.67 16.53
C LEU A 99 -21.82 6.32 17.91
N LEU A 100 -20.74 7.02 18.27
CA LEU A 100 -20.57 7.56 19.62
C LEU A 100 -21.21 8.96 19.74
N PRO A 101 -22.00 9.21 20.79
CA PRO A 101 -22.56 10.54 21.03
C PRO A 101 -21.47 11.51 21.51
N THR A 102 -21.24 12.60 20.76
CA THR A 102 -20.31 13.67 21.15
C THR A 102 -20.88 15.06 20.89
N LEU A 103 -20.49 16.04 21.73
CA LEU A 103 -20.77 17.45 21.54
C LEU A 103 -19.44 18.24 21.48
N PRO A 104 -19.13 18.95 20.39
CA PRO A 104 -19.80 18.95 19.08
C PRO A 104 -19.65 17.59 18.34
N PRO A 105 -20.46 17.31 17.30
CA PRO A 105 -20.44 16.01 16.60
C PRO A 105 -19.10 15.68 15.91
N ASP A 106 -18.30 16.69 15.60
CA ASP A 106 -16.97 16.57 14.99
C ASP A 106 -15.82 16.56 16.01
N LYS A 107 -16.09 16.50 17.33
CA LYS A 107 -15.07 16.48 18.40
C LYS A 107 -14.05 15.37 18.20
N LYS A 108 -12.82 15.68 17.76
CA LYS A 108 -11.74 14.69 17.62
C LYS A 108 -11.51 13.93 18.92
N LEU A 109 -11.52 12.59 18.85
CA LEU A 109 -11.33 11.67 19.96
C LEU A 109 -10.10 10.80 19.67
N SER A 110 -9.27 10.60 20.68
CA SER A 110 -8.19 9.62 20.66
C SER A 110 -8.74 8.18 20.69
N LYS A 111 -7.89 7.21 20.34
CA LYS A 111 -8.27 5.78 20.35
C LYS A 111 -8.75 5.32 21.74
N ILE A 112 -8.12 5.80 22.81
CA ILE A 112 -8.52 5.44 24.17
C ILE A 112 -9.87 6.06 24.56
N GLU A 113 -10.14 7.30 24.14
CA GLU A 113 -11.43 7.95 24.40
C GLU A 113 -12.56 7.25 23.65
N ILE A 114 -12.35 6.86 22.38
CA ILE A 114 -13.32 6.08 21.59
C ILE A 114 -13.69 4.79 22.33
N LEU A 115 -12.70 4.04 22.82
CA LEU A 115 -12.95 2.78 23.53
C LEU A 115 -13.71 3.00 24.84
N ARG A 116 -13.29 3.99 25.65
CA ARG A 116 -13.96 4.30 26.92
C ARG A 116 -15.41 4.75 26.70
N LEU A 117 -15.63 5.63 25.73
CA LEU A 117 -16.96 6.16 25.41
C LEU A 117 -17.87 5.08 24.85
N ALA A 118 -17.36 4.16 24.02
CA ALA A 118 -18.12 3.01 23.54
C ALA A 118 -18.61 2.11 24.69
N ILE A 119 -17.73 1.79 25.65
CA ILE A 119 -18.09 1.00 26.84
C ILE A 119 -19.18 1.72 27.64
N CYS A 120 -18.99 3.01 27.93
CA CYS A 120 -19.98 3.79 28.66
C CYS A 120 -21.32 3.87 27.93
N TYR A 121 -21.29 4.01 26.60
CA TYR A 121 -22.51 4.15 25.80
C TYR A 121 -23.30 2.84 25.72
N ILE A 122 -22.63 1.69 25.56
CA ILE A 122 -23.28 0.38 25.64
C ILE A 122 -23.95 0.20 27.01
N SER A 123 -23.24 0.48 28.11
CA SER A 123 -23.80 0.38 29.46
C SER A 123 -25.00 1.31 29.68
N TYR A 124 -24.93 2.53 29.14
CA TYR A 124 -26.04 3.48 29.20
C TYR A 124 -27.27 2.96 28.46
N LEU A 125 -27.10 2.46 27.23
CA LEU A 125 -28.22 1.92 26.44
C LEU A 125 -28.84 0.70 27.13
N ASN A 126 -28.03 -0.20 27.69
CA ASN A 126 -28.56 -1.34 28.45
C ASN A 126 -29.40 -0.88 29.64
N HIS A 127 -28.92 0.10 30.42
CA HIS A 127 -29.69 0.65 31.53
C HIS A 127 -31.02 1.28 31.09
N VAL A 128 -31.04 1.98 29.95
CA VAL A 128 -32.27 2.57 29.41
C VAL A 128 -33.27 1.51 28.95
N LEU A 129 -32.80 0.34 28.50
CA LEU A 129 -33.66 -0.76 28.04
C LEU A 129 -34.17 -1.66 29.17
N ASP A 130 -33.43 -1.75 30.28
CA ASP A 130 -33.81 -2.54 31.46
C ASP A 130 -34.82 -1.83 32.37
N VAL A 131 -35.08 -0.54 32.13
CA VAL A 131 -36.08 0.30 32.82
C VAL A 131 -37.38 0.31 32.03
#